data_AF-A0A2D8HE02-F1
#
_entry.id   AF-A0A2D8HE02-F1
#
_cell.length_a   1.000
_cell.length_b   1.000
_cell.length_c   1.000
_cell.angle_alpha   90.00
_cell.angle_beta   90.00
_cell.angle_gamma   90.00
#
_symmetry.space_group_name_H-M   'P 1'
#
loop_
_entity.id
_entity.type
_entity.pdbx_description
1 polymer ?
#
loop_
_entity_poly.entity_id
_entity_poly.type
_entity_poly.pdbx_seq_one_letter_code
_entity_poly.pdbx_strand_id
1 'polypeptide(L)'
;MEPIGDREVAAAGPRFLLKLEGALVALSICCTLLICFIITTTIIGRTLFGIAVPDDVIMVRELMIGAVVLPLASVAAHRMHIMIEVFTSMLPESFQPWLNLLGSLIGSIMLLPVLYGGYLGFVSVVSEGAYFFGELDLPEWPGRLIFLLGYSVFMLRLFVLSWQDLAAAVQSVSRSSSHRHQG
;
A
#
# COMPACT_ATOMS: atom_id res chain seq x y z
N MET A 1 -9.54 -18.78 28.20
CA MET A 1 -8.71 -18.50 27.01
C MET A 1 -9.70 -18.07 25.93
N GLU A 2 -10.07 -16.79 26.00
CA GLU A 2 -11.05 -16.19 25.09
C GLU A 2 -10.46 -16.10 23.68
N PRO A 3 -11.26 -16.35 22.62
CA PRO A 3 -10.82 -16.13 21.26
C PRO A 3 -10.71 -14.63 21.01
N ILE A 4 -9.49 -14.11 21.14
CA ILE A 4 -9.10 -12.78 20.65
C ILE A 4 -8.87 -12.95 19.14
N GLY A 5 -9.86 -12.62 18.30
CA GLY A 5 -9.66 -12.72 16.86
C GLY A 5 -10.73 -12.12 15.95
N ASP A 6 -11.94 -11.87 16.44
CA ASP A 6 -13.09 -11.82 15.52
C ASP A 6 -13.71 -10.42 15.36
N ARG A 7 -13.24 -9.38 16.07
CA ARG A 7 -14.05 -8.15 16.24
C ARG A 7 -13.40 -6.77 16.01
N GLU A 8 -12.14 -6.65 15.58
CA GLU A 8 -11.53 -5.31 15.38
C GLU A 8 -11.15 -4.92 13.95
N VAL A 9 -11.45 -5.75 12.93
CA VAL A 9 -11.26 -5.34 11.52
C VAL A 9 -12.59 -4.88 10.91
N ALA A 10 -13.31 -4.03 11.64
CA ALA A 10 -14.39 -3.23 11.06
C ALA A 10 -13.81 -1.94 10.47
N ALA A 11 -12.82 -2.07 9.59
CA ALA A 11 -12.37 -0.95 8.76
C ALA A 11 -13.51 -0.65 7.80
N ALA A 12 -14.27 0.42 8.09
CA ALA A 12 -15.35 0.91 7.24
C ALA A 12 -14.81 1.08 5.81
N GLY A 13 -15.21 0.19 4.92
CA GLY A 13 -14.80 0.18 3.52
C GLY A 13 -15.66 -0.85 2.80
N PRO A 14 -16.02 -0.64 1.52
CA PRO A 14 -16.83 -1.61 0.79
C PRO A 14 -16.15 -2.97 0.83
N ARG A 15 -16.91 -4.04 1.14
CA ARG A 15 -16.39 -5.42 1.36
C ARG A 15 -15.48 -5.93 0.23
N PHE A 16 -15.64 -5.38 -0.97
CA PHE A 16 -14.80 -5.67 -2.13
C PHE A 16 -13.33 -5.25 -1.92
N LEU A 17 -13.10 -4.08 -1.31
CA LEU A 17 -11.78 -3.49 -1.12
C LEU A 17 -10.96 -4.28 -0.10
N LEU A 18 -11.60 -4.75 0.98
CA LEU A 18 -10.99 -5.62 1.98
C LEU A 18 -10.60 -7.00 1.41
N LYS A 19 -11.43 -7.57 0.52
CA LYS A 19 -11.08 -8.83 -0.16
C LYS A 19 -9.90 -8.65 -1.11
N LEU A 20 -9.84 -7.53 -1.82
CA LEU A 20 -8.73 -7.20 -2.71
C LEU A 20 -7.43 -7.03 -1.92
N GLU A 21 -7.45 -6.24 -0.83
CA GLU A 21 -6.32 -6.07 0.07
C GLU A 21 -5.84 -7.40 0.65
N GLY A 22 -6.76 -8.26 1.11
CA GLY A 22 -6.43 -9.59 1.61
C GLY A 22 -5.75 -10.47 0.55
N ALA A 23 -6.22 -10.43 -0.69
CA ALA A 23 -5.59 -11.15 -1.80
C ALA A 23 -4.19 -10.62 -2.13
N LEU A 24 -4.01 -9.29 -2.13
CA LEU A 24 -2.70 -8.66 -2.33
C LEU A 24 -1.71 -9.03 -1.21
N VAL A 25 -2.15 -9.02 0.05
CA VAL A 25 -1.32 -9.43 1.19
C VAL A 25 -0.94 -10.92 1.10
N ALA A 26 -1.89 -11.80 0.74
CA ALA A 26 -1.58 -13.21 0.54
C ALA A 26 -0.54 -13.43 -0.57
N LEU A 27 -0.69 -12.71 -1.68
CA LEU A 27 0.28 -12.73 -2.78
C LEU A 27 1.64 -12.18 -2.36
N SER A 28 1.68 -11.12 -1.56
CA SER A 28 2.91 -10.58 -0.98
C SER A 28 3.65 -11.59 -0.11
N ILE A 29 2.94 -12.30 0.76
CA ILE A 29 3.52 -13.35 1.61
C ILE A 29 4.12 -14.44 0.73
N CYS A 30 3.41 -14.85 -0.33
CA CYS A 30 3.91 -15.81 -1.31
C CYS A 30 5.22 -15.32 -1.96
N CYS A 31 5.27 -14.06 -2.43
CA CYS A 31 6.48 -13.46 -3.00
C CYS A 31 7.65 -13.46 -2.00
N THR A 32 7.42 -13.08 -0.74
CA THR A 32 8.47 -13.08 0.30
C THR A 32 9.03 -14.48 0.54
N LEU A 33 8.18 -15.50 0.61
CA LEU A 33 8.62 -16.90 0.75
C LEU A 33 9.45 -17.34 -0.46
N LEU A 34 9.04 -16.95 -1.66
CA LEU A 34 9.73 -17.28 -2.91
C LEU A 34 11.12 -16.62 -2.97
N ILE A 35 11.25 -15.36 -2.54
CA ILE A 35 12.55 -14.68 -2.40
C ILE A 35 13.46 -15.45 -1.43
N CYS A 36 12.95 -15.82 -0.27
CA CYS A 36 13.72 -16.56 0.74
C CYS A 36 14.22 -17.90 0.17
N PHE A 37 13.37 -18.59 -0.59
CA PHE A 37 13.71 -19.83 -1.26
C PHE A 37 14.79 -19.65 -2.35
N ILE A 38 14.65 -18.64 -3.21
CA ILE A 38 15.63 -18.34 -4.27
C ILE A 38 17.00 -18.05 -3.66
N ILE A 39 17.07 -17.11 -2.71
CA ILE A 39 18.34 -16.71 -2.09
C ILE A 39 19.02 -17.91 -1.40
N THR A 40 18.25 -18.72 -0.67
CA THR A 40 18.76 -19.92 0.00
C THR A 40 19.32 -20.91 -1.01
N THR A 41 18.58 -21.17 -2.10
CA THR A 41 19.01 -22.08 -3.17
C THR A 41 20.27 -21.58 -3.87
N THR A 42 20.36 -20.27 -4.16
CA THR A 42 21.55 -19.67 -4.77
C THR A 42 22.78 -19.83 -3.88
N ILE A 43 22.64 -19.54 -2.57
CA ILE A 43 23.77 -19.64 -1.63
C ILE A 43 24.25 -21.10 -1.52
N ILE A 44 23.32 -22.06 -1.41
CA ILE A 44 23.63 -23.49 -1.34
C ILE A 44 24.30 -23.97 -2.65
N GLY A 45 23.74 -23.59 -3.80
CA GLY A 45 24.30 -23.95 -5.11
C GLY A 45 25.71 -23.39 -5.31
N ARG A 46 25.91 -22.12 -4.94
CA ARG A 46 27.21 -21.44 -5.03
C ARG A 46 28.27 -22.06 -4.11
N THR A 47 27.88 -22.46 -2.90
CA THR A 47 28.81 -23.03 -1.91
C THR A 47 29.14 -24.50 -2.15
N LEU A 48 28.19 -25.29 -2.67
CA LEU A 48 28.40 -26.73 -2.90
C LEU A 48 28.90 -27.07 -4.30
N PHE A 49 28.46 -26.35 -5.34
CA PHE A 49 28.75 -26.70 -6.74
C PHE A 49 29.65 -25.69 -7.45
N GLY A 50 29.95 -24.54 -6.85
CA GLY A 50 30.77 -23.49 -7.46
C GLY A 50 30.15 -22.85 -8.71
N ILE A 51 28.90 -23.19 -9.03
CA ILE A 51 28.12 -22.61 -10.12
C ILE A 51 27.35 -21.43 -9.54
N ALA A 52 27.62 -20.22 -10.03
CA ALA A 52 26.78 -19.06 -9.75
C ALA A 52 25.57 -19.14 -10.68
N VAL A 53 24.35 -19.09 -10.13
CA VAL A 53 23.15 -18.89 -10.93
C VAL A 53 23.23 -17.49 -11.55
N PRO A 54 23.25 -17.34 -12.88
CA PRO A 54 23.21 -16.03 -13.50
C PRO A 54 21.88 -15.32 -13.15
N ASP A 55 21.93 -14.02 -12.89
CA ASP A 55 20.76 -13.13 -12.75
C ASP A 55 19.79 -13.37 -11.55
N ASP A 56 20.21 -14.08 -10.51
CA ASP A 56 19.38 -14.29 -9.29
C ASP A 56 19.00 -12.96 -8.60
N VAL A 57 19.92 -12.00 -8.57
CA VAL A 57 19.71 -10.66 -7.98
C VAL A 57 18.63 -9.87 -8.71
N ILE A 58 18.52 -10.02 -10.04
CA ILE A 58 17.52 -9.32 -10.85
C ILE A 58 16.13 -9.92 -10.56
N MET A 59 16.03 -11.25 -10.54
CA MET A 59 14.79 -11.93 -10.20
C MET A 59 14.32 -11.58 -8.78
N VAL A 60 15.22 -11.57 -7.79
CA VAL A 60 14.91 -11.17 -6.41
C VAL A 60 14.45 -9.71 -6.33
N ARG A 61 15.09 -8.79 -7.06
CA ARG A 61 14.70 -7.38 -7.10
C ARG A 61 13.27 -7.20 -7.61
N GLU A 62 12.92 -7.87 -8.70
CA GLU A 62 11.57 -7.82 -9.26
C GLU A 62 10.53 -8.40 -8.28
N LEU A 63 10.84 -9.52 -7.62
CA LEU A 63 9.96 -10.08 -6.60
C LEU A 63 9.84 -9.19 -5.35
N MET A 64 10.89 -8.46 -4.99
CA MET A 64 10.89 -7.56 -3.82
C MET A 64 9.88 -6.42 -4.00
N ILE A 65 9.73 -5.91 -5.23
CA ILE A 65 8.69 -4.93 -5.56
C ILE A 65 7.31 -5.49 -5.21
N GLY A 66 7.03 -6.73 -5.62
CA GLY A 66 5.78 -7.40 -5.29
C GLY A 66 5.58 -7.60 -3.78
N ALA A 67 6.62 -8.06 -3.10
CA ALA A 67 6.59 -8.31 -1.66
C ALA A 67 6.42 -7.05 -0.79
N VAL A 68 6.76 -5.86 -1.30
CA VAL A 68 6.69 -4.60 -0.53
C VAL A 68 5.49 -3.75 -0.96
N VAL A 69 5.17 -3.71 -2.25
CA VAL A 69 4.15 -2.80 -2.79
C VAL A 69 2.74 -3.37 -2.67
N LEU A 70 2.55 -4.69 -2.76
CA LEU A 70 1.22 -5.31 -2.60
C LEU A 70 0.59 -5.14 -1.20
N PRO A 71 1.31 -5.38 -0.08
CA PRO A 71 0.73 -5.25 1.24
C PRO A 71 0.58 -3.78 1.66
N LEU A 72 1.20 -2.85 0.91
CA LEU A 72 1.31 -1.43 1.24
C LEU A 72 -0.07 -0.80 1.51
N ALA A 73 -1.08 -1.10 0.69
CA ALA A 73 -2.43 -0.56 0.87
C ALA A 73 -3.07 -1.00 2.20
N SER A 74 -2.92 -2.29 2.55
CA SER A 74 -3.44 -2.84 3.80
C SER A 74 -2.73 -2.24 5.02
N VAL A 75 -1.41 -2.06 4.96
CA VAL A 75 -0.64 -1.48 6.06
C VAL A 75 -0.95 0.00 6.24
N ALA A 76 -1.05 0.74 5.15
CA ALA A 76 -1.35 2.17 5.19
C ALA A 76 -2.77 2.43 5.73
N ALA A 77 -3.75 1.59 5.39
CA ALA A 77 -5.08 1.66 5.96
C ALA A 77 -5.09 1.59 7.50
N HIS A 78 -4.30 0.68 8.08
CA HIS A 78 -4.23 0.51 9.53
C HIS A 78 -3.38 1.61 10.19
N ARG A 79 -2.27 2.03 9.57
CA ARG A 79 -1.33 3.01 10.16
C ARG A 79 -1.76 4.47 10.01
N MET A 80 -2.50 4.84 8.96
CA MET A 80 -2.96 6.22 8.74
C MET A 80 -3.93 6.68 9.85
N HIS A 81 -4.85 5.83 10.29
CA HIS A 81 -5.78 6.16 11.37
C HIS A 81 -5.04 6.49 12.68
N ILE A 82 -4.05 5.66 13.04
CA ILE A 82 -3.35 5.76 14.32
C ILE A 82 -2.47 7.03 14.39
N MET A 83 -1.74 7.36 13.32
CA MET A 83 -0.85 8.54 13.31
C MET A 83 -1.63 9.84 13.54
N ILE A 84 -2.80 9.94 12.91
CA ILE A 84 -3.62 11.13 12.95
C ILE A 84 -4.34 11.25 14.30
N GLU A 85 -4.87 10.14 14.84
CA GLU A 85 -5.54 10.09 16.14
C GLU A 85 -4.65 10.56 17.30
N VAL A 86 -3.37 10.15 17.32
CA VAL A 86 -2.43 10.58 18.35
C VAL A 86 -2.19 12.09 18.27
N PHE A 87 -2.06 12.65 17.07
CA PHE A 87 -1.86 14.09 16.92
C PHE A 87 -3.13 14.91 17.21
N THR A 88 -4.31 14.40 16.87
CA THR A 88 -5.60 15.07 17.13
C THR A 88 -6.08 14.94 18.57
N SER A 89 -5.68 13.89 19.29
CA SER A 89 -5.98 13.74 20.73
C SER A 89 -5.41 14.87 21.60
N MET A 90 -4.43 15.64 21.08
CA MET A 90 -3.87 16.81 21.75
C MET A 90 -4.62 18.12 21.46
N LEU A 91 -5.66 18.09 20.61
CA LEU A 91 -6.42 19.26 20.14
C LEU A 91 -7.89 19.24 20.60
N PRO A 92 -8.56 20.41 20.71
CA PRO A 92 -9.97 20.50 21.08
C PRO A 92 -10.89 19.74 20.10
N GLU A 93 -11.91 19.07 20.62
CA GLU A 93 -12.81 18.15 19.90
C GLU A 93 -13.42 18.73 18.61
N SER A 94 -13.62 20.05 18.54
CA SER A 94 -14.19 20.73 17.37
C SER A 94 -13.26 20.79 16.15
N PHE A 95 -11.93 20.76 16.32
CA PHE A 95 -10.97 20.89 15.22
C PHE A 95 -10.43 19.54 14.70
N GLN A 96 -10.59 18.48 15.47
CA GLN A 96 -10.08 17.14 15.15
C GLN A 96 -10.55 16.64 13.76
N PRO A 97 -11.85 16.66 13.41
CA PRO A 97 -12.29 16.11 12.12
C PRO A 97 -11.80 16.92 10.91
N TRP A 98 -11.54 18.23 11.07
CA TRP A 98 -10.99 19.06 9.99
C TRP A 98 -9.51 18.76 9.72
N LEU A 99 -8.74 18.49 10.78
CA LEU A 99 -7.33 18.13 10.67
C LEU A 99 -7.16 16.76 10.02
N ASN A 100 -8.04 15.79 10.35
CA ASN A 100 -8.04 14.46 9.73
C ASN A 100 -8.28 14.55 8.23
N LEU A 101 -9.29 15.32 7.82
CA LEU A 101 -9.59 15.57 6.41
C LEU A 101 -8.39 16.17 5.67
N LEU A 102 -7.73 17.18 6.25
CA LEU A 102 -6.53 17.77 5.65
C LEU A 102 -5.40 16.75 5.52
N GLY A 103 -5.17 15.93 6.54
CA GLY A 103 -4.15 14.88 6.51
C GLY A 103 -4.39 13.86 5.39
N SER A 104 -5.61 13.34 5.28
CA SER A 104 -5.95 12.39 4.21
C SER A 104 -5.92 13.04 2.83
N LEU A 105 -6.32 14.31 2.70
CA LEU A 105 -6.30 15.04 1.43
C LEU A 105 -4.85 15.27 0.95
N ILE A 106 -3.97 15.74 1.84
CA ILE A 106 -2.55 15.94 1.54
C ILE A 106 -1.89 14.61 1.17
N GLY A 107 -2.18 13.53 1.90
CA GLY A 107 -1.71 12.19 1.58
C GLY A 107 -2.13 11.74 0.19
N SER A 108 -3.40 11.94 -0.18
CA SER A 108 -3.90 11.61 -1.51
C SER A 108 -3.26 12.46 -2.61
N ILE A 109 -2.99 13.75 -2.35
CA ILE A 109 -2.34 14.64 -3.31
C ILE A 109 -0.87 14.28 -3.51
N MET A 110 -0.16 13.97 -2.44
CA MET A 110 1.24 13.53 -2.51
C MET A 110 1.40 12.20 -3.25
N LEU A 111 0.36 11.37 -3.22
CA LEU A 111 0.38 10.08 -3.90
C LEU A 111 0.29 10.19 -5.43
N LEU A 112 -0.43 11.18 -5.95
CA LEU A 112 -0.63 11.43 -7.39
C LEU A 112 0.67 11.44 -8.22
N PRO A 113 1.69 12.27 -7.91
CA PRO A 113 2.90 12.35 -8.73
C PRO A 113 3.69 11.05 -8.74
N VAL A 114 3.64 10.26 -7.66
CA VAL A 114 4.31 8.96 -7.60
C VAL A 114 3.62 7.94 -8.49
N LEU A 115 2.27 7.90 -8.48
CA LEU A 115 1.51 7.02 -9.38
C LEU A 115 1.77 7.41 -10.84
N TYR A 116 1.78 8.70 -11.13
CA TYR A 116 2.05 9.22 -12.47
C TYR A 116 3.48 8.88 -12.95
N GLY A 117 4.49 9.05 -12.09
CA GLY A 117 5.86 8.63 -12.38
C GLY A 117 5.98 7.13 -12.65
N GLY A 118 5.28 6.30 -11.87
CA GLY A 118 5.20 4.86 -12.09
C GLY A 118 4.56 4.49 -13.44
N TYR A 119 3.48 5.18 -13.81
CA TYR A 119 2.80 4.98 -15.10
C TYR A 119 3.71 5.36 -16.29
N LEU A 120 4.38 6.51 -16.23
CA LEU A 120 5.36 6.91 -17.25
C LEU A 120 6.49 5.90 -17.39
N GLY A 121 7.04 5.42 -16.27
CA GLY A 121 8.07 4.39 -16.26
C GLY A 121 7.58 3.08 -16.88
N PHE A 122 6.33 2.69 -16.65
CA PHE A 122 5.74 1.50 -17.27
C PHE A 122 5.56 1.69 -18.79
N VAL A 123 5.02 2.82 -19.23
CA VAL A 123 4.78 3.11 -20.64
C VAL A 123 6.09 3.14 -21.43
N SER A 124 7.13 3.79 -20.90
CA SER A 124 8.46 3.83 -21.54
C SER A 124 9.01 2.42 -21.76
N VAL A 125 8.89 1.54 -20.78
CA VAL A 125 9.41 0.17 -20.85
C VAL A 125 8.63 -0.74 -21.77
N VAL A 126 7.31 -0.57 -21.82
CA VAL A 126 6.46 -1.27 -22.80
C VAL A 126 6.74 -0.79 -24.21
N SER A 127 7.01 0.52 -24.41
CA SER A 127 7.30 1.08 -25.73
C SER A 127 8.70 0.78 -26.23
N GLU A 128 9.69 0.73 -25.33
CA GLU A 128 11.10 0.54 -25.67
C GLU A 128 11.49 -0.94 -25.70
N GLY A 129 10.66 -1.83 -25.15
CA GLY A 129 11.00 -3.26 -25.02
C GLY A 129 12.24 -3.45 -24.15
N ALA A 130 12.31 -2.72 -23.03
CA ALA A 130 13.48 -2.75 -22.15
C ALA A 130 13.59 -4.13 -21.48
N TYR A 131 14.68 -4.83 -21.79
CA TYR A 131 15.13 -6.04 -21.12
C TYR A 131 16.27 -5.66 -20.18
N PHE A 132 16.33 -6.30 -19.00
CA PHE A 132 17.49 -6.17 -18.14
C PHE A 132 18.73 -6.67 -18.91
N PHE A 133 19.79 -5.87 -18.95
CA PHE A 133 21.09 -6.29 -19.50
C PHE A 133 21.71 -7.40 -18.63
N GLY A 134 21.34 -8.65 -18.90
CA GLY A 134 21.85 -9.88 -18.27
C GLY A 134 21.97 -11.00 -19.32
N GLU A 135 22.61 -12.13 -18.99
CA GLU A 135 22.79 -13.24 -19.97
C GLU A 135 21.46 -13.90 -20.40
N LEU A 136 20.37 -13.65 -19.66
CA LEU A 136 19.02 -14.17 -19.91
C LEU A 136 18.00 -13.17 -20.48
N ASP A 137 18.35 -11.89 -20.68
CA ASP A 137 17.43 -10.84 -21.16
C ASP A 137 16.04 -10.89 -20.49
N LEU A 138 15.97 -10.74 -19.16
CA LEU A 138 14.69 -10.77 -18.45
C LEU A 138 13.87 -9.51 -18.73
N PRO A 139 12.58 -9.63 -19.08
CA PRO A 139 11.72 -8.47 -19.33
C PRO A 139 11.45 -7.70 -18.04
N GLU A 140 11.64 -6.37 -18.06
CA GLU A 140 11.43 -5.51 -16.87
C GLU A 140 9.95 -5.12 -16.64
N TRP A 141 9.05 -5.60 -17.50
CA TRP A 141 7.63 -5.27 -17.48
C TRP A 141 6.88 -5.82 -16.24
N PRO A 142 7.17 -7.03 -15.72
CA PRO A 142 6.41 -7.61 -14.60
C PRO A 142 6.48 -6.80 -13.31
N GLY A 143 7.68 -6.37 -12.88
CA GLY A 143 7.83 -5.58 -11.66
C GLY A 143 7.17 -4.21 -11.76
N ARG A 144 7.26 -3.55 -12.93
CA ARG A 144 6.59 -2.26 -13.15
C ARG A 144 5.06 -2.39 -13.18
N LEU A 145 4.51 -3.48 -13.70
CA LEU A 145 3.06 -3.75 -13.59
C LEU A 145 2.61 -3.96 -12.15
N ILE A 146 3.35 -4.78 -11.41
CA ILE A 146 3.06 -5.09 -10.00
C ILE A 146 3.12 -3.81 -9.16
N PHE A 147 4.13 -2.97 -9.41
CA PHE A 147 4.24 -1.63 -8.81
C PHE A 147 3.01 -0.78 -9.11
N LEU A 148 2.65 -0.65 -10.40
CA LEU A 148 1.52 0.17 -10.82
C LEU A 148 0.21 -0.33 -10.21
N LEU A 149 -0.02 -1.64 -10.18
CA LEU A 149 -1.22 -2.25 -9.59
C LEU A 149 -1.31 -2.01 -8.08
N GLY A 150 -0.26 -2.33 -7.32
CA GLY A 150 -0.29 -2.15 -5.87
C GLY A 150 -0.41 -0.67 -5.46
N TYR A 151 0.25 0.24 -6.20
CA TYR A 151 0.13 1.66 -5.98
C TYR A 151 -1.24 2.23 -6.38
N SER A 152 -1.88 1.68 -7.42
CA SER A 152 -3.25 2.04 -7.80
C SER A 152 -4.26 1.66 -6.71
N VAL A 153 -4.13 0.45 -6.15
CA VAL A 153 -4.99 0.01 -5.03
C VAL A 153 -4.75 0.90 -3.79
N PHE A 154 -3.49 1.25 -3.52
CA PHE A 154 -3.16 2.16 -2.43
C PHE A 154 -3.80 3.55 -2.61
N MET A 155 -3.77 4.08 -3.83
CA MET A 155 -4.42 5.36 -4.14
C MET A 155 -5.93 5.31 -3.99
N LEU A 156 -6.57 4.23 -4.45
CA LEU A 156 -8.00 4.01 -4.24
C LEU A 156 -8.33 3.99 -2.74
N ARG A 157 -7.48 3.38 -1.91
CA ARG A 157 -7.66 3.33 -0.47
C ARG A 157 -7.60 4.73 0.17
N LEU A 158 -6.63 5.56 -0.20
CA LEU A 158 -6.54 6.94 0.28
C LEU A 158 -7.77 7.77 -0.11
N PHE A 159 -8.31 7.54 -1.31
CA PHE A 159 -9.52 8.23 -1.76
C PHE A 159 -10.77 7.83 -0.97
N VAL A 160 -10.88 6.57 -0.57
CA VAL A 160 -11.98 6.11 0.30
C VAL A 160 -11.86 6.72 1.70
N LEU A 161 -10.64 6.81 2.23
CA LEU A 161 -10.39 7.42 3.53
C LEU A 161 -10.75 8.91 3.55
N SER A 162 -10.32 9.66 2.53
CA SER A 162 -10.63 11.10 2.43
C SER A 162 -12.13 11.37 2.35
N TRP A 163 -12.89 10.48 1.70
CA TRP A 163 -14.35 10.58 1.64
C TRP A 163 -15.02 10.36 3.01
N GLN A 164 -14.50 9.43 3.81
CA GLN A 164 -15.02 9.15 5.14
C GLN A 164 -14.72 10.30 6.12
N ASP A 165 -13.51 10.84 6.06
CA ASP A 165 -13.13 12.00 6.85
C ASP A 165 -13.98 13.23 6.50
N LEU A 166 -14.30 13.42 5.21
CA LEU A 166 -15.20 14.48 4.77
C LEU A 166 -16.61 14.31 5.36
N ALA A 167 -17.16 13.09 5.33
CA ALA A 167 -18.46 12.80 5.90
C ALA A 167 -18.50 13.03 7.42
N ALA A 168 -17.42 12.70 8.13
CA ALA A 168 -17.28 12.95 9.56
C ALA A 168 -17.18 14.45 9.88
N ALA A 169 -16.42 15.21 9.08
CA ALA A 169 -16.29 16.65 9.23
C ALA A 169 -17.62 17.40 8.98
N VAL A 170 -18.44 16.95 8.04
CA VAL A 170 -19.76 17.55 7.80
C VAL A 170 -20.71 17.32 8.98
N GLN A 171 -20.65 16.15 9.62
CA GLN A 171 -21.49 15.83 10.78
C GLN A 171 -21.11 16.63 12.04
N SER A 172 -19.82 16.93 12.25
CA SER A 172 -19.38 17.71 13.41
C SER A 172 -19.89 19.17 13.36
N VAL A 173 -19.96 19.76 12.17
CA VAL A 173 -20.53 21.11 11.97
C VAL A 173 -22.02 21.15 12.33
N SER A 174 -22.79 20.11 12.00
CA SER A 174 -24.21 20.03 12.34
C SER A 174 -24.47 19.87 13.84
N ARG A 175 -23.51 19.35 14.62
CA ARG A 175 -23.66 19.14 16.07
C ARG A 175 -23.41 20.43 16.87
N SER A 176 -22.49 21.26 16.37
CA SER A 176 -22.16 22.57 16.96
C SER A 176 -23.32 23.58 16.90
N SER A 177 -24.16 23.53 15.86
CA SER A 177 -25.32 24.43 15.72
C SER A 177 -26.45 24.15 16.71
N SER A 178 -26.61 22.90 17.17
CA SER A 178 -27.66 22.52 18.14
C SER A 178 -27.38 23.04 19.55
N HIS A 179 -26.11 23.21 19.94
CA HIS A 179 -25.75 23.72 21.27
C HIS A 179 -25.92 25.25 21.38
N ARG A 180 -25.94 25.97 20.25
CA ARG A 180 -26.09 27.43 20.23
C ARG A 180 -27.54 27.92 20.38
N HIS A 181 -28.53 27.03 20.25
CA HIS A 181 -29.96 27.37 20.40
C HIS A 181 -30.54 27.11 21.80
N GLN A 182 -29.77 26.53 22.72
CA GLN A 182 -30.21 26.24 24.11
C GLN A 182 -29.55 27.14 25.17
N GLY A 183 -28.80 28.17 24.77
CA GLY A 183 -28.18 29.15 25.67
C GLY A 183 -28.85 30.52 25.56
#